data_AF-A0A7I0J701-F1
#
_entry.id   AF-A0A7I0J701-F1
#
_cell.length_a   1.000
_cell.length_b   1.000
_cell.length_c   1.000
_cell.angle_alpha   90.00
_cell.angle_beta   90.00
_cell.angle_gamma   90.00
#
_symmetry.space_group_name_H-M   'P 1'
#
loop_
_entity.id
_entity.type
_entity.pdbx_description
1 polymer ?
#
loop_
_entity_poly.entity_id
_entity_poly.type
_entity_poly.pdbx_seq_one_letter_code
_entity_poly.pdbx_strand_id
1 'polypeptide(L)'
;STYYQAGAVTHEIVGAAQVDRRGRVNTIALRKQSGGLIRLPGQGGMADVANMHRDYLLYVPRHSAQSLVEGVEIVSSARGLLTPAEREPMGYRTGKALVFTDLCIFRLDQISRES
;
A
#
# COMPACT_ATOMS: atom_id res chain seq x y z
N SER A 1 -15.44 -10.80 -5.11
CA SER A 1 -14.91 -12.07 -4.58
C SER A 1 -15.47 -12.29 -3.19
N THR A 2 -16.29 -13.34 -2.98
CA THR A 2 -17.03 -13.59 -1.72
C THR A 2 -16.09 -13.81 -0.52
N TYR A 3 -14.88 -14.32 -0.75
CA TYR A 3 -13.87 -14.55 0.29
C TYR A 3 -13.23 -13.28 0.85
N TYR A 4 -13.12 -12.23 0.02
CA TYR A 4 -12.51 -10.95 0.40
C TYR A 4 -13.45 -10.16 1.31
N GLN A 5 -14.73 -10.10 0.93
CA GLN A 5 -15.74 -9.35 1.70
C GLN A 5 -16.13 -10.06 3.00
N ALA A 6 -16.22 -11.39 2.99
CA ALA A 6 -16.36 -12.18 4.22
C ALA A 6 -15.09 -12.14 5.08
N GLY A 7 -13.96 -11.73 4.48
CA GLY A 7 -12.64 -11.67 5.07
C GLY A 7 -12.17 -13.01 5.66
N ALA A 8 -12.41 -14.08 4.91
CA ALA A 8 -11.75 -15.36 5.15
C ALA A 8 -10.24 -15.26 4.87
N VAL A 9 -9.84 -14.32 4.00
CA VAL A 9 -8.43 -13.97 3.76
C VAL A 9 -8.03 -12.87 4.75
N THR A 10 -6.98 -13.14 5.53
CA THR A 10 -6.49 -12.20 6.55
C THR A 10 -5.35 -11.34 6.04
N HIS A 11 -4.53 -11.89 5.14
CA HIS A 11 -3.34 -11.27 4.56
C HIS A 11 -3.25 -11.60 3.08
N GLU A 12 -2.83 -10.63 2.29
CA GLU A 12 -2.34 -10.83 0.93
C GLU A 12 -1.13 -9.92 0.76
N ILE A 13 -0.09 -10.44 0.12
CA ILE A 13 1.14 -9.68 -0.15
C ILE A 13 1.01 -9.06 -1.53
N VAL A 14 1.15 -7.74 -1.60
CA VAL A 14 1.07 -6.98 -2.84
C VAL A 14 2.42 -6.36 -3.20
N GLY A 15 2.78 -6.43 -4.47
CA GLY A 15 3.98 -5.75 -4.98
C GLY A 15 3.74 -4.26 -5.20
N ALA A 16 4.79 -3.45 -5.09
CA ALA A 16 4.72 -2.02 -5.34
C ALA A 16 5.86 -1.53 -6.23
N ALA A 17 5.56 -0.61 -7.15
CA ALA A 17 6.60 0.09 -7.91
C ALA A 17 7.17 1.27 -7.10
N GLN A 18 6.28 2.02 -6.43
CA GLN A 18 6.65 3.02 -5.43
C GLN A 18 5.78 2.88 -4.20
N VAL A 19 6.37 3.11 -3.03
CA VAL A 19 5.70 3.29 -1.74
C VAL A 19 6.25 4.57 -1.12
N ASP A 20 5.38 5.36 -0.52
CA ASP A 20 5.83 6.50 0.28
C ASP A 20 5.73 6.28 1.79
N ARG A 21 6.26 7.23 2.56
CA ARG A 21 6.31 7.15 4.02
C ARG A 21 4.94 6.96 4.68
N ARG A 22 3.83 7.27 4.01
CA ARG A 22 2.46 7.06 4.54
C ARG A 22 1.87 5.71 4.13
N GLY A 23 2.68 4.84 3.53
CA GLY A 23 2.23 3.57 2.97
C GLY A 23 1.28 3.74 1.78
N ARG A 24 1.33 4.87 1.07
CA ARG A 24 0.61 5.03 -0.20
C ARG A 24 1.44 4.42 -1.31
N VAL A 25 0.78 3.78 -2.26
CA VAL A 25 1.41 2.94 -3.27
C VAL A 25 1.09 3.46 -4.66
N ASN A 26 2.06 3.38 -5.55
CA ASN A 26 1.86 3.62 -6.98
C ASN A 26 2.19 2.36 -7.78
N THR A 27 1.20 1.88 -8.52
CA THR A 27 1.33 0.82 -9.53
C THR A 27 0.69 1.21 -10.86
N ILE A 28 0.40 2.51 -11.07
CA ILE A 28 -0.30 3.02 -12.26
C ILE A 28 0.68 3.56 -13.31
N ALA A 29 1.53 4.51 -12.93
CA ALA A 29 2.48 5.11 -13.85
C ALA A 29 3.62 5.83 -13.10
N LEU A 30 4.80 5.88 -13.71
CA LEU A 30 5.97 6.60 -13.20
C LEU A 30 6.37 7.73 -14.15
N ARG A 31 6.83 8.85 -13.61
CA ARG A 31 7.42 9.93 -14.41
C ARG A 31 8.90 9.64 -14.69
N LYS A 32 9.28 9.67 -15.96
CA LYS A 32 10.70 9.65 -16.38
C LYS A 32 11.34 10.99 -16.05
N GLN A 33 12.65 10.99 -15.85
CA GLN A 33 13.43 12.22 -15.75
C GLN A 33 13.27 13.13 -16.99
N SER A 34 13.04 12.53 -18.17
CA SER A 34 12.77 13.27 -19.42
C SER A 34 11.34 13.84 -19.53
N GLY A 35 10.49 13.71 -18.50
CA GLY A 35 9.16 14.28 -18.44
C GLY A 35 8.02 13.37 -18.91
N GLY A 36 8.30 12.31 -19.67
CA GLY A 36 7.30 11.35 -20.12
C GLY A 36 6.82 10.38 -19.02
N LEU A 37 5.68 9.71 -19.23
CA LEU A 37 5.16 8.69 -18.32
C LEU A 37 5.52 7.27 -18.78
N ILE A 38 5.83 6.40 -17.83
CA ILE A 38 5.90 4.94 -17.98
C ILE A 38 4.62 4.37 -17.39
N ARG A 39 3.81 3.69 -18.20
CA ARG A 39 2.62 2.98 -17.70
C ARG A 39 3.03 1.68 -17.01
N LEU A 40 2.44 1.44 -15.86
CA LEU A 40 2.61 0.23 -15.06
C LEU A 40 1.36 -0.68 -15.20
N PRO A 41 1.40 -1.92 -14.69
CA PRO A 41 0.30 -2.88 -14.85
C PRO A 41 -1.06 -2.44 -14.30
N GLY A 42 -1.11 -1.48 -13.38
CA GLY A 42 -2.35 -0.95 -12.79
C GLY A 42 -2.60 -1.44 -11.36
N GLN A 43 -3.77 -1.09 -10.82
CA GLN A 43 -4.10 -1.29 -9.41
C GLN A 43 -4.48 -2.73 -9.05
N GLY A 44 -5.03 -3.53 -9.98
CA GLY A 44 -5.19 -4.98 -9.84
C GLY A 44 -5.93 -5.50 -8.59
N GLY A 45 -6.74 -4.69 -7.90
CA GLY A 45 -7.44 -5.03 -6.66
C GLY A 45 -6.73 -4.60 -5.36
N MET A 46 -5.53 -4.00 -5.43
CA MET A 46 -4.72 -3.66 -4.24
C MET A 46 -5.41 -2.73 -3.22
N ALA A 47 -6.38 -1.92 -3.65
CA ALA A 47 -7.18 -1.06 -2.77
C ALA A 47 -8.20 -1.87 -1.95
N ASP A 48 -8.76 -2.94 -2.53
CA ASP A 48 -9.60 -3.88 -1.78
C ASP A 48 -8.76 -4.67 -0.80
N VAL A 49 -7.53 -5.04 -1.18
CA VAL A 49 -6.57 -5.65 -0.25
C VAL A 49 -6.25 -4.69 0.90
N ALA A 50 -5.87 -3.46 0.59
CA ALA A 50 -5.56 -2.43 1.58
C ALA A 50 -6.74 -2.16 2.52
N ASN A 51 -7.99 -2.21 2.05
CA ASN A 51 -9.13 -1.83 2.88
C ASN A 51 -9.87 -2.99 3.54
N MET A 52 -9.97 -4.15 2.90
CA MET A 52 -10.85 -5.24 3.36
C MET A 52 -10.11 -6.33 4.13
N HIS A 53 -8.80 -6.50 3.92
CA HIS A 53 -8.02 -7.50 4.64
C HIS A 53 -7.70 -7.04 6.07
N ARG A 54 -7.55 -8.02 6.98
CA ARG A 54 -7.16 -7.73 8.36
C ARG A 54 -5.83 -7.03 8.40
N ASP A 55 -4.83 -7.52 7.68
CA ASP A 55 -3.48 -6.95 7.66
C ASP A 55 -3.06 -6.67 6.21
N TYR A 56 -2.30 -5.60 6.00
CA TYR A 56 -1.84 -5.13 4.69
C TYR A 56 -0.32 -5.27 4.58
N LEU A 57 0.15 -6.07 3.63
CA LEU A 57 1.56 -6.40 3.45
C LEU A 57 2.04 -5.98 2.05
N LEU A 58 3.01 -5.09 2.01
CA LEU A 58 3.68 -4.64 0.78
C LEU A 58 5.04 -5.30 0.65
N TYR A 59 5.37 -5.81 -0.54
CA TYR A 59 6.71 -6.30 -0.84
C TYR A 59 7.37 -5.44 -1.91
N VAL A 60 8.53 -4.86 -1.54
CA VAL A 60 9.39 -4.06 -2.41
C VAL A 60 10.72 -4.79 -2.55
N PRO A 61 10.93 -5.58 -3.61
CA PRO A 61 12.07 -6.49 -3.73
C PRO A 61 13.42 -5.78 -3.89
N ARG A 62 13.43 -4.49 -4.21
CA ARG A 62 14.64 -3.66 -4.31
C ARG A 62 14.43 -2.37 -3.54
N HIS A 63 15.07 -2.25 -2.38
CA HIS A 63 15.11 -1.05 -1.57
C HIS A 63 15.94 0.02 -2.28
N SER A 64 15.30 1.13 -2.68
CA SER A 64 15.98 2.22 -3.37
C SER A 64 15.20 3.53 -3.24
N ALA A 65 15.85 4.67 -3.46
CA ALA A 65 15.17 5.97 -3.51
C ALA A 65 14.16 6.10 -4.66
N GLN A 66 14.14 5.18 -5.63
CA GLN A 66 13.16 5.15 -6.71
C GLN A 66 11.87 4.40 -6.30
N SER A 67 11.99 3.41 -5.42
CA SER A 67 10.89 2.56 -4.93
C SER A 67 10.35 3.02 -3.58
N LEU A 68 11.18 3.62 -2.73
CA LEU A 68 10.80 4.25 -1.47
C LEU A 68 10.95 5.76 -1.64
N VAL A 69 9.84 6.44 -1.85
CA VAL A 69 9.80 7.86 -2.21
C VAL A 69 9.19 8.70 -1.10
N GLU A 70 9.45 10.00 -1.13
CA GLU A 70 8.89 10.92 -0.14
C GLU A 70 7.37 11.10 -0.29
N GLY A 71 6.86 10.95 -1.51
CA GLY A 71 5.44 11.00 -1.84
C GLY A 71 5.19 10.43 -3.22
N VAL A 72 4.15 9.61 -3.37
CA VAL A 72 3.74 9.11 -4.68
C VAL A 72 2.91 10.16 -5.45
N GLU A 73 3.12 10.27 -6.77
CA GLU A 73 2.32 11.15 -7.64
C GLU A 73 0.92 10.60 -7.91
N ILE A 74 0.78 9.26 -7.98
CA ILE A 74 -0.48 8.57 -8.23
C ILE A 74 -0.67 7.51 -7.14
N VAL A 75 -1.78 7.59 -6.42
CA VAL A 75 -2.13 6.63 -5.37
C VAL A 75 -3.01 5.53 -5.98
N SER A 76 -2.47 4.32 -6.17
CA SER A 76 -3.24 3.14 -6.56
C SER A 76 -3.88 2.43 -5.36
N SER A 77 -3.22 2.45 -4.21
CA SER A 77 -3.75 1.91 -2.95
C SER A 77 -3.06 2.54 -1.76
N ALA A 78 -3.72 2.54 -0.60
CA ALA A 78 -3.16 3.05 0.64
C ALA A 78 -3.91 2.50 1.86
N ARG A 79 -3.17 2.16 2.91
CA ARG A 79 -3.73 1.73 4.20
C ARG A 79 -3.81 2.85 5.23
N GLY A 80 -2.82 3.76 5.22
CA GLY A 80 -2.66 4.82 6.21
C GLY A 80 -3.62 6.02 6.08
N LEU A 81 -4.53 6.02 5.10
CA LEU A 81 -5.43 7.15 4.87
C LEU A 81 -6.55 7.25 5.92
N LEU A 82 -7.01 6.10 6.43
CA LEU A 82 -8.08 6.03 7.41
C LEU A 82 -7.51 5.54 8.75
N THR A 83 -7.86 6.24 9.82
CA THR A 83 -7.62 5.81 11.20
C THR A 83 -8.46 4.58 11.54
N PRO A 84 -8.10 3.80 12.57
CA PRO A 84 -8.93 2.68 13.03
C PRO A 84 -10.39 3.08 13.31
N ALA A 85 -10.62 4.26 13.90
CA ALA A 85 -11.96 4.76 14.22
C ALA A 85 -12.77 5.15 12.96
N GLU A 86 -12.12 5.61 11.89
CA GLU A 86 -12.81 5.90 10.61
C GLU A 86 -13.15 4.61 9.84
N ARG A 87 -12.36 3.54 10.03
CA ARG A 87 -12.53 2.26 9.33
C ARG A 87 -13.73 1.46 9.82
N GLU A 88 -13.95 1.44 11.13
CA GLU A 88 -15.02 0.67 11.78
C GLU A 88 -16.42 0.96 11.22
N PRO A 89 -16.92 2.21 11.15
CA PRO A 89 -18.25 2.50 10.62
C PRO A 89 -18.40 2.18 9.12
N MET A 90 -17.29 2.06 8.39
CA MET A 90 -17.25 1.68 6.97
C MET A 90 -17.19 0.16 6.77
N GLY A 91 -17.15 -0.63 7.86
CA GLY A 91 -16.99 -2.09 7.80
C GLY A 91 -15.58 -2.54 7.39
N TYR A 92 -14.60 -1.63 7.40
CA TYR A 92 -13.22 -1.96 7.08
C TYR A 92 -12.49 -2.52 8.28
N ARG A 93 -11.67 -3.56 8.05
CA ARG A 93 -10.91 -4.20 9.12
C ARG A 93 -9.73 -3.35 9.56
N THR A 94 -9.38 -3.45 10.84
CA THR A 94 -8.17 -2.86 11.39
C THR A 94 -7.08 -3.93 11.52
N GLY A 95 -5.83 -3.49 11.51
CA GLY A 95 -4.66 -4.37 11.62
C GLY A 95 -3.40 -3.69 11.10
N LYS A 96 -2.31 -4.46 11.01
CA LYS A 96 -0.96 -3.96 10.69
C LYS A 96 -0.84 -3.58 9.22
N ALA A 97 0.02 -2.61 8.96
CA ALA A 97 0.50 -2.26 7.63
C ALA A 97 2.03 -2.39 7.63
N LEU A 98 2.57 -3.31 6.84
CA LEU A 98 4.00 -3.60 6.78
C LEU A 98 4.53 -3.45 5.36
N VAL A 99 5.74 -2.90 5.24
CA VAL A 99 6.50 -2.87 3.98
C VAL A 99 7.76 -3.70 4.16
N PHE A 100 7.82 -4.83 3.48
CA PHE A 100 8.99 -5.70 3.43
C PHE A 100 9.87 -5.27 2.28
N THR A 101 11.17 -5.12 2.54
CA THR A 101 12.18 -4.99 1.50
C THR A 101 13.23 -6.07 1.65
N ASP A 102 14.15 -6.13 0.70
CA ASP A 102 15.37 -6.92 0.76
C ASP A 102 16.33 -6.51 1.91
N LEU A 103 16.08 -5.39 2.60
CA LEU A 103 16.96 -4.85 3.65
C LEU A 103 16.29 -4.78 5.02
N CYS A 104 14.99 -4.51 5.08
CA CYS A 104 14.30 -4.29 6.35
C CYS A 104 12.78 -4.45 6.24
N ILE A 105 12.11 -4.31 7.38
CA ILE A 105 10.65 -4.21 7.48
C ILE A 105 10.31 -2.85 8.06
N PHE A 106 9.56 -2.05 7.32
CA PHE A 106 8.93 -0.85 7.85
C PHE A 106 7.55 -1.18 8.40
N ARG A 107 7.18 -0.53 9.50
CA ARG A 107 5.85 -0.63 10.09
C ARG A 107 5.27 0.76 10.11
N LEU A 108 4.08 0.92 9.53
CA LEU A 108 3.35 2.17 9.63
C LEU A 108 2.98 2.42 11.09
N ASP A 109 3.47 3.53 11.65
CA ASP A 109 3.08 3.97 12.98
C ASP A 109 1.62 4.42 12.99
N GLN A 110 0.86 4.06 14.02
CA GLN A 110 -0.57 4.35 14.06
C GLN A 110 -0.89 5.79 14.47
N ILE A 111 0.07 6.51 15.08
CA ILE A 111 -0.12 7.87 15.57
C ILE A 111 0.34 8.86 14.49
N SER A 112 1.59 8.77 14.04
CA SER A 112 2.14 9.63 12.99
C SER A 112 1.56 9.29 11.62
N ARG A 113 1.14 8.04 11.40
CA ARG A 113 0.75 7.49 10.10
C ARG A 113 1.89 7.50 9.09
N GLU A 114 3.12 7.40 9.60
CA GLU A 114 4.34 7.30 8.81
C GLU A 114 5.12 6.03 9.18
N SER A 115 5.84 5.47 8.21
CA SER A 115 6.56 4.18 8.30
C SER A 115 8.06 4.34 8.32
#